data_AF-A0A1V9YZN5-F1
#
_entry.id   AF-A0A1V9YZN5-F1
#
_cell.length_a   1.000
_cell.length_b   1.000
_cell.length_c   1.000
_cell.angle_alpha   90.00
_cell.angle_beta   90.00
_cell.angle_gamma   90.00
#
_symmetry.space_group_name_H-M   'P 1'
#
loop_
_entity.id
_entity.type
_entity.pdbx_description
1 polymer ?
#
loop_
_entity_poly.entity_id
_entity_poly.type
_entity_poly.pdbx_seq_one_letter_code
_entity_poly.pdbx_strand_id
1 'polypeptide(L)'
;MVFRAAAPPLDEELQEKLALPGFDVASHELIEQRLENLKRKPTVVQWLDSYVRAVEAEADEDDDDWQPRRRPGSSDATGFLGHLFWALIAVACSPIILLLCSPFQRFHGPGTWPLDCQSPLGFVRRGFMNLVTLGLILLFAFVNLTQEMPTWAYPEQSLELAQASALVLREKVITCAACVRVHDNVVDVTQQILSTIMAADHDGLTTLKPPIEMDANCTEPALQLAGFGLLALLLIYFYSRATRFALGLLLLARVVTTSQWFHDIRSLQPQITGIDPSFALVDEEIVISMRGVDLANGGTVAWIPYWCSSSTFASPTAFGGDCAKQYSSTFTHGVVLTTFTTVETYIPCYKPPNDPTTAYEYRCFAGVRLRVKEANHIPGLVSSR
;
A
#
# COMPACT_ATOMS: atom_id res chain seq x y z
N MET A 1 -45.60 2.97 -33.65
CA MET A 1 -45.41 2.96 -32.19
C MET A 1 -45.83 4.31 -31.65
N VAL A 2 -46.84 4.37 -30.77
CA VAL A 2 -47.23 5.60 -30.07
C VAL A 2 -46.38 5.67 -28.80
N PHE A 3 -45.40 6.55 -28.77
CA PHE A 3 -44.60 6.81 -27.57
C PHE A 3 -45.49 7.51 -26.53
N ARG A 4 -45.97 6.76 -25.54
CA ARG A 4 -46.53 7.35 -24.32
C ARG A 4 -45.36 7.83 -23.47
N ALA A 5 -44.98 9.09 -23.63
CA ALA A 5 -44.08 9.73 -22.70
C ALA A 5 -44.78 9.81 -21.34
N ALA A 6 -44.12 9.31 -20.29
CA ALA A 6 -44.48 9.67 -18.92
C ALA A 6 -44.44 11.20 -18.81
N ALA A 7 -45.46 11.79 -18.18
CA ALA A 7 -45.50 13.24 -17.97
C ALA A 7 -44.24 13.67 -17.18
N PRO A 8 -43.67 14.85 -17.50
CA PRO A 8 -42.57 15.39 -16.70
C PRO A 8 -43.00 15.46 -15.22
N PRO A 9 -42.06 15.27 -14.27
CA PRO A 9 -42.36 15.43 -12.85
C PRO A 9 -42.98 16.82 -12.62
N LEU A 10 -44.03 16.88 -11.81
CA LEU A 10 -44.65 18.16 -11.43
C LEU A 10 -43.60 19.01 -10.71
N ASP A 11 -43.52 20.31 -11.06
CA ASP A 11 -42.67 21.30 -10.39
C ASP A 11 -42.84 21.19 -8.86
N GLU A 12 -41.73 21.34 -8.12
CA GLU A 12 -41.70 21.21 -6.66
C GLU A 12 -42.70 22.14 -5.97
N GLU A 13 -42.93 23.34 -6.53
CA GLU A 13 -43.92 24.31 -6.07
C GLU A 13 -45.35 23.74 -6.11
N LEU A 14 -45.64 22.85 -7.06
CA LEU A 14 -46.94 22.20 -7.22
C LEU A 14 -47.09 21.01 -6.26
N GLN A 15 -45.99 20.32 -5.91
CA GLN A 15 -45.99 19.28 -4.88
C GLN A 15 -46.19 19.88 -3.48
N GLU A 16 -45.59 21.02 -3.18
CA GLU A 16 -45.79 21.75 -1.92
C GLU A 16 -47.24 22.24 -1.79
N LYS A 17 -47.84 22.75 -2.88
CA LYS A 17 -49.25 23.13 -2.92
C LYS A 17 -50.22 21.96 -2.73
N LEU A 18 -49.88 20.77 -3.24
CA LEU A 18 -50.66 19.54 -3.06
C LEU A 18 -50.62 19.01 -1.61
N ALA A 19 -49.62 19.39 -0.81
CA ALA A 19 -49.51 19.00 0.59
C ALA A 19 -50.35 19.86 1.54
N LEU A 20 -50.89 21.00 1.09
CA LEU A 20 -51.73 21.88 1.90
C LEU A 20 -53.17 21.33 2.02
N PRO A 21 -53.71 21.19 3.24
CA PRO A 21 -55.08 20.71 3.44
C PRO A 21 -56.09 21.72 2.89
N GLY A 22 -56.95 21.27 1.97
CA GLY A 22 -57.95 22.09 1.27
C GLY A 22 -57.64 22.36 -0.20
N PHE A 23 -56.52 21.84 -0.73
CA PHE A 23 -56.23 21.91 -2.15
C PHE A 23 -57.12 20.95 -2.95
N ASP A 24 -58.10 21.51 -3.67
CA ASP A 24 -59.01 20.72 -4.50
C ASP A 24 -58.33 20.35 -5.83
N VAL A 25 -58.03 19.06 -5.98
CA VAL A 25 -57.42 18.47 -7.19
C VAL A 25 -58.36 18.58 -8.40
N ALA A 26 -59.66 18.82 -8.17
CA ALA A 26 -60.66 19.05 -9.21
C ALA A 26 -60.87 20.55 -9.53
N SER A 27 -60.07 21.45 -8.95
CA SER A 27 -60.17 22.87 -9.26
C SER A 27 -59.91 23.14 -10.74
N HIS A 28 -60.79 23.95 -11.34
CA HIS A 28 -60.77 24.29 -12.76
C HIS A 28 -59.42 24.84 -13.21
N GLU A 29 -58.80 25.66 -12.37
CA GLU A 29 -57.50 26.29 -12.62
C GLU A 29 -56.36 25.26 -12.74
N LEU A 30 -56.37 24.20 -11.92
CA LEU A 30 -55.40 23.11 -12.00
C LEU A 30 -55.61 22.26 -13.26
N ILE A 31 -56.86 22.04 -13.66
CA ILE A 31 -57.21 21.30 -14.86
C ILE A 31 -56.76 22.08 -16.11
N GLU A 32 -56.97 23.39 -16.14
CA GLU A 32 -56.47 24.26 -17.21
C GLU A 32 -54.94 24.29 -17.26
N GLN A 33 -54.26 24.40 -16.12
CA GLN A 33 -52.79 24.35 -16.08
C GLN A 33 -52.24 23.01 -16.59
N ARG A 34 -52.88 21.90 -16.24
CA ARG A 34 -52.53 20.57 -16.77
C ARG A 34 -52.79 20.46 -18.27
N LEU A 35 -53.91 21.01 -18.76
CA LEU A 35 -54.23 21.03 -20.18
C LEU A 35 -53.28 21.94 -20.98
N GLU A 36 -52.83 23.06 -20.42
CA GLU A 36 -51.83 23.93 -21.03
C GLU A 36 -50.45 23.27 -21.05
N ASN A 37 -50.04 22.61 -19.96
CA ASN A 37 -48.80 21.84 -19.93
C ASN A 37 -48.85 20.63 -20.89
N LEU A 38 -50.02 19.99 -21.06
CA LEU A 38 -50.22 18.93 -22.06
C LEU A 38 -50.19 19.47 -23.50
N LYS A 39 -50.59 20.73 -23.72
CA LYS A 39 -50.49 21.41 -25.03
C LYS A 39 -49.06 21.83 -25.35
N ARG A 40 -48.26 22.22 -24.35
CA ARG A 40 -46.83 22.49 -24.49
C ARG A 40 -46.08 21.17 -24.61
N LYS A 41 -46.21 20.50 -25.76
CA LYS A 41 -45.33 19.38 -26.10
C LYS A 41 -43.90 19.92 -26.12
N PRO A 42 -43.00 19.45 -25.25
CA PRO A 42 -41.61 19.89 -25.30
C PRO A 42 -41.07 19.58 -26.69
N THR A 43 -40.36 20.55 -27.27
CA THR A 43 -39.67 20.30 -28.52
C THR A 43 -38.66 19.16 -28.32
N VAL A 44 -38.46 18.32 -29.33
CA VAL A 44 -37.54 17.17 -29.24
C VAL A 44 -36.15 17.59 -28.74
N VAL A 45 -35.73 18.81 -29.07
CA VAL A 45 -34.48 19.42 -28.59
C VAL A 45 -34.48 19.67 -27.09
N GLN A 46 -35.54 20.26 -26.53
CA GLN A 46 -35.65 20.48 -25.07
C GLN A 46 -35.71 19.15 -24.30
N TRP A 47 -36.34 18.15 -24.88
CA TRP A 47 -36.35 16.81 -24.30
C TRP A 47 -34.95 16.19 -24.30
N LEU A 48 -34.21 16.27 -25.40
CA LEU A 48 -32.82 15.83 -25.49
C LEU A 48 -31.91 16.57 -24.50
N ASP A 49 -32.07 17.89 -24.40
CA ASP A 49 -31.27 18.72 -23.49
C ASP A 49 -31.55 18.36 -22.02
N SER A 50 -32.81 18.08 -21.66
CA SER A 50 -33.17 17.59 -20.32
C SER A 50 -32.63 16.17 -20.04
N TYR A 51 -32.57 15.32 -21.06
CA TYR A 51 -32.05 13.97 -20.94
C TYR A 51 -30.52 13.98 -20.76
N VAL A 52 -29.81 14.80 -21.54
CA VAL A 52 -28.35 14.96 -21.43
C VAL A 52 -28.00 15.52 -20.05
N ARG A 53 -28.71 16.55 -19.57
CA ARG A 53 -28.48 17.09 -18.22
C ARG A 53 -28.78 16.10 -17.10
N ALA A 54 -29.81 15.26 -17.24
CA ALA A 54 -30.10 14.22 -16.25
C ALA A 54 -28.99 13.15 -16.21
N VAL A 55 -28.47 12.77 -17.38
CA VAL A 55 -27.35 11.81 -17.48
C VAL A 55 -26.05 12.41 -16.96
N GLU A 56 -25.80 13.71 -17.18
CA GLU A 56 -24.64 14.44 -16.64
C GLU A 56 -24.74 14.62 -15.12
N ALA A 57 -25.93 14.94 -14.59
CA ALA A 57 -26.16 15.01 -13.14
C ALA A 57 -25.94 13.66 -12.45
N GLU A 58 -26.39 12.55 -13.05
CA GLU A 58 -26.12 11.19 -12.56
C GLU A 58 -24.64 10.77 -12.71
N ALA A 59 -23.86 11.44 -13.56
CA ALA A 59 -22.44 11.15 -13.76
C ALA A 59 -21.53 11.92 -12.78
N ASP A 60 -21.97 13.09 -12.32
CA ASP A 60 -21.20 13.95 -11.41
C ASP A 60 -21.58 13.79 -9.92
N GLU A 61 -22.73 13.16 -9.58
CA GLU A 61 -23.13 12.85 -8.21
C GLU A 61 -22.56 11.50 -7.73
N ASP A 62 -21.24 11.46 -7.49
CA ASP A 62 -20.57 10.34 -6.80
C ASP A 62 -20.51 10.52 -5.27
N ASP A 63 -21.11 11.57 -4.68
CA ASP A 63 -21.16 11.76 -3.23
C ASP A 63 -22.48 12.43 -2.77
N ASP A 64 -23.27 11.67 -1.99
CA ASP A 64 -24.23 12.11 -0.97
C ASP A 64 -25.38 13.09 -1.34
N ASP A 65 -26.57 12.59 -1.72
CA ASP A 65 -27.82 12.83 -0.95
C ASP A 65 -29.08 12.14 -1.51
N TRP A 66 -30.02 11.87 -0.59
CA TRP A 66 -31.39 11.35 -0.79
C TRP A 66 -31.58 9.93 -1.35
N GLN A 67 -31.47 8.93 -0.47
CA GLN A 67 -32.11 7.63 -0.73
C GLN A 67 -33.59 7.66 -0.31
N PRO A 68 -34.55 7.49 -1.23
CA PRO A 68 -35.95 7.36 -0.86
C PRO A 68 -36.09 6.19 0.11
N ARG A 69 -36.69 6.48 1.27
CA ARG A 69 -36.93 5.60 2.42
C ARG A 69 -37.16 4.16 1.96
N ARG A 70 -36.09 3.37 1.90
CA ARG A 70 -36.13 1.99 1.40
C ARG A 70 -37.14 1.26 2.28
N ARG A 71 -38.20 0.72 1.66
CA ARG A 71 -39.06 -0.24 2.37
C ARG A 71 -38.11 -1.31 2.94
N PRO A 72 -38.31 -1.78 4.19
CA PRO A 72 -37.61 -2.94 4.71
C PRO A 72 -38.13 -4.18 3.97
N GLY A 73 -37.86 -4.25 2.68
CA GLY A 73 -38.00 -5.44 1.87
C GLY A 73 -36.84 -6.32 2.25
N SER A 74 -37.18 -7.54 2.67
CA SER A 74 -36.33 -8.68 2.92
C SER A 74 -35.39 -8.95 1.73
N SER A 75 -34.35 -8.14 1.58
CA SER A 75 -33.17 -8.56 0.85
C SER A 75 -32.52 -9.58 1.79
N ASP A 76 -32.99 -10.82 1.70
CA ASP A 76 -32.26 -11.98 2.19
C ASP A 76 -30.85 -11.80 1.65
N ALA A 77 -29.95 -11.39 2.55
CA ALA A 77 -28.61 -11.00 2.21
C ALA A 77 -28.02 -12.11 1.36
N THR A 78 -27.91 -11.89 0.05
CA THR A 78 -27.29 -12.84 -0.84
C THR A 78 -25.92 -13.07 -0.28
N GLY A 79 -25.68 -14.23 0.34
CA GLY A 79 -24.42 -14.49 1.03
C GLY A 79 -23.24 -14.41 0.06
N PHE A 80 -22.03 -14.67 0.54
CA PHE A 80 -20.81 -14.70 -0.27
C PHE A 80 -21.01 -15.39 -1.65
N LEU A 81 -21.66 -16.56 -1.66
CA LEU A 81 -21.94 -17.33 -2.87
C LEU A 81 -22.90 -16.62 -3.83
N GLY A 82 -23.91 -15.92 -3.32
CA GLY A 82 -24.84 -15.15 -4.14
C GLY A 82 -24.12 -13.97 -4.82
N HIS A 83 -23.30 -13.23 -4.08
CA HIS A 83 -22.50 -12.16 -4.65
C HIS A 83 -21.50 -12.67 -5.70
N LEU A 84 -20.85 -13.81 -5.45
CA LEU A 84 -19.92 -14.43 -6.38
C LEU A 84 -20.64 -14.90 -7.67
N PHE A 85 -21.75 -15.62 -7.51
CA PHE A 85 -22.56 -16.11 -8.62
C PHE A 85 -23.04 -14.97 -9.52
N TRP A 86 -23.62 -13.92 -8.93
CA TRP A 86 -24.08 -12.75 -9.69
C TRP A 86 -22.94 -11.97 -10.33
N ALA A 87 -21.77 -11.88 -9.69
CA ALA A 87 -20.59 -11.24 -10.29
C ALA A 87 -20.08 -12.01 -11.51
N LEU A 88 -20.06 -13.34 -11.45
CA LEU A 88 -19.68 -14.20 -12.57
C LEU A 88 -20.67 -14.06 -13.74
N ILE A 89 -21.98 -14.08 -13.46
CA ILE A 89 -23.01 -13.86 -14.49
C ILE A 89 -22.88 -12.46 -15.11
N ALA A 90 -22.69 -11.43 -14.30
CA ALA A 90 -22.55 -10.05 -14.77
C ALA A 90 -21.43 -9.90 -15.80
N VAL A 91 -20.28 -10.55 -15.56
CA VAL A 91 -19.13 -10.48 -16.45
C VAL A 91 -19.28 -11.41 -17.65
N ALA A 92 -19.69 -12.68 -17.44
CA ALA A 92 -19.84 -13.66 -18.51
C ALA A 92 -20.92 -13.26 -19.53
N CYS A 93 -22.04 -12.71 -19.05
CA CYS A 93 -23.14 -12.25 -19.88
C CYS A 93 -23.09 -10.75 -20.21
N SER A 94 -21.99 -10.06 -19.90
CA SER A 94 -21.86 -8.61 -20.10
C SER A 94 -22.25 -8.11 -21.50
N PRO A 95 -21.83 -8.72 -22.64
CA PRO A 95 -22.23 -8.22 -23.96
C PRO A 95 -23.75 -8.38 -24.18
N ILE A 96 -24.34 -9.48 -23.72
CA ILE A 96 -25.77 -9.76 -23.88
C ILE A 96 -26.60 -8.81 -23.01
N ILE A 97 -26.20 -8.62 -21.74
CA ILE A 97 -26.88 -7.72 -20.81
C ILE A 97 -26.82 -6.28 -21.33
N LEU A 98 -25.65 -5.82 -21.80
CA LEU A 98 -25.52 -4.45 -22.28
C LEU A 98 -26.26 -4.22 -23.61
N LEU A 99 -26.24 -5.18 -24.54
CA LEU A 99 -26.92 -5.02 -25.83
C LEU A 99 -28.45 -5.21 -25.72
N LEU A 100 -28.92 -6.19 -24.96
CA LEU A 100 -30.34 -6.51 -24.89
C LEU A 100 -31.06 -5.75 -23.78
N CYS A 101 -30.43 -5.50 -22.62
CA CYS A 101 -31.14 -4.93 -21.47
C CYS A 101 -31.01 -3.41 -21.34
N SER A 102 -29.98 -2.78 -21.95
CA SER A 102 -29.87 -1.32 -21.95
C SER A 102 -31.09 -0.59 -22.57
N PRO A 103 -31.70 -1.01 -23.70
CA PRO A 103 -32.86 -0.31 -24.24
C PRO A 103 -34.13 -0.46 -23.37
N PHE A 104 -34.19 -1.47 -22.51
CA PHE A 104 -35.35 -1.74 -21.64
C PHE A 104 -35.19 -1.19 -20.22
N GLN A 105 -34.14 -0.41 -19.95
CA GLN A 105 -33.88 0.15 -18.61
C GLN A 105 -35.07 0.95 -18.06
N ARG A 106 -35.86 1.59 -18.94
CA ARG A 106 -37.08 2.33 -18.57
C ARG A 106 -38.19 1.46 -17.94
N PHE A 107 -38.22 0.15 -18.22
CA PHE A 107 -39.27 -0.74 -17.72
C PHE A 107 -38.93 -1.37 -16.36
N HIS A 108 -37.69 -1.24 -15.91
CA HIS A 108 -37.22 -1.80 -14.66
C HIS A 108 -37.21 -0.72 -13.58
N GLY A 109 -37.94 -0.97 -12.48
CA GLY A 109 -37.95 -0.07 -11.32
C GLY A 109 -36.60 -0.05 -10.59
N PRO A 110 -36.33 0.98 -9.78
CA PRO A 110 -35.13 1.03 -8.95
C PRO A 110 -35.05 -0.20 -8.02
N GLY A 111 -33.92 -0.89 -8.05
CA GLY A 111 -33.66 -2.07 -7.21
C GLY A 111 -34.13 -3.42 -7.78
N THR A 112 -34.55 -3.49 -9.05
CA THR A 112 -34.89 -4.79 -9.67
C THR A 112 -33.68 -5.60 -10.12
N TRP A 113 -32.50 -4.98 -10.26
CA TRP A 113 -31.31 -5.68 -10.70
C TRP A 113 -30.59 -6.36 -9.52
N PRO A 114 -30.03 -7.56 -9.71
CA PRO A 114 -29.23 -8.22 -8.69
C PRO A 114 -28.08 -7.32 -8.21
N LEU A 115 -27.56 -7.60 -7.01
CA LEU A 115 -26.52 -6.79 -6.35
C LEU A 115 -26.97 -5.34 -6.05
N ASP A 116 -28.27 -5.11 -5.82
CA ASP A 116 -28.86 -3.80 -5.51
C ASP A 116 -28.47 -2.70 -6.52
N CYS A 117 -28.39 -3.04 -7.81
CA CYS A 117 -28.02 -2.09 -8.86
C CYS A 117 -29.27 -1.40 -9.43
N GLN A 118 -29.11 -0.15 -9.86
CA GLN A 118 -30.19 0.61 -10.50
C GLN A 118 -30.19 0.46 -12.03
N SER A 119 -29.05 0.11 -12.62
CA SER A 119 -28.86 0.00 -14.07
C SER A 119 -28.14 -1.30 -14.46
N PRO A 120 -28.35 -1.81 -15.70
CA PRO A 120 -27.61 -2.97 -16.22
C PRO A 120 -26.10 -2.69 -16.31
N LEU A 121 -25.72 -1.46 -16.66
CA LEU A 121 -24.33 -1.03 -16.65
C LEU A 121 -23.75 -1.06 -15.23
N GLY A 122 -24.51 -0.57 -14.24
CA GLY A 122 -24.14 -0.63 -12.83
C GLY A 122 -23.94 -2.08 -12.34
N PHE A 123 -24.80 -3.00 -12.78
CA PHE A 123 -24.67 -4.43 -12.49
C PHE A 123 -23.36 -5.02 -13.05
N VAL A 124 -23.06 -4.78 -14.33
CA VAL A 124 -21.81 -5.23 -14.97
C VAL A 124 -20.58 -4.62 -14.28
N ARG A 125 -20.59 -3.30 -14.05
CA ARG A 125 -19.50 -2.58 -13.36
C ARG A 125 -19.25 -3.15 -11.97
N ARG A 126 -20.32 -3.38 -11.19
CA ARG A 126 -20.24 -3.91 -9.83
C ARG A 126 -19.75 -5.36 -9.82
N GLY A 127 -20.22 -6.19 -10.76
CA GLY A 127 -19.73 -7.55 -10.96
C GLY A 127 -18.24 -7.59 -11.27
N PHE A 128 -17.79 -6.77 -12.22
CA PHE A 128 -16.37 -6.65 -12.57
C PHE A 128 -15.52 -6.21 -11.38
N MET A 129 -15.91 -5.13 -10.68
CA MET A 129 -15.18 -4.64 -9.50
C MET A 129 -15.10 -5.70 -8.39
N ASN A 130 -16.17 -6.48 -8.18
CA ASN A 130 -16.17 -7.58 -7.22
C ASN A 130 -15.16 -8.67 -7.59
N LEU A 131 -15.07 -9.07 -8.87
CA LEU A 131 -14.08 -10.06 -9.32
C LEU A 131 -12.64 -9.53 -9.26
N VAL A 132 -12.41 -8.26 -9.60
CA VAL A 132 -11.09 -7.62 -9.44
C VAL A 132 -10.69 -7.58 -7.97
N THR A 133 -11.60 -7.19 -7.08
CA THR A 133 -11.35 -7.18 -5.62
C THR A 133 -11.00 -8.58 -5.12
N LEU A 134 -11.74 -9.60 -5.54
CA LEU A 134 -11.46 -11.00 -5.20
C LEU A 134 -10.07 -11.44 -5.69
N GLY A 135 -9.74 -11.16 -6.95
CA GLY A 135 -8.44 -11.47 -7.54
C GLY A 135 -7.28 -10.78 -6.83
N LEU A 136 -7.45 -9.50 -6.46
CA LEU A 136 -6.46 -8.75 -5.69
C LEU A 136 -6.27 -9.29 -4.27
N ILE A 137 -7.34 -9.69 -3.58
CA ILE A 137 -7.23 -10.33 -2.24
C ILE A 137 -6.46 -11.65 -2.34
N LEU A 138 -6.77 -12.49 -3.34
CA LEU A 138 -6.07 -13.76 -3.56
C LEU A 138 -4.60 -13.54 -3.92
N LEU A 139 -4.31 -12.56 -4.78
CA LEU A 139 -2.94 -12.17 -5.13
C LEU A 139 -2.19 -11.68 -3.89
N PHE A 140 -2.81 -10.85 -3.07
CA PHE A 140 -2.20 -10.34 -1.84
C PHE A 140 -1.93 -11.47 -0.84
N ALA A 141 -2.87 -12.41 -0.67
CA ALA A 141 -2.66 -13.60 0.16
C ALA A 141 -1.50 -14.45 -0.36
N PHE A 142 -1.40 -14.65 -1.67
CA PHE A 142 -0.29 -15.37 -2.30
C PHE A 142 1.06 -14.69 -2.04
N VAL A 143 1.14 -13.38 -2.28
CA VAL A 143 2.37 -12.60 -2.09
C VAL A 143 2.78 -12.55 -0.61
N ASN A 144 1.84 -12.48 0.32
CA ASN A 144 2.16 -12.53 1.75
C ASN A 144 2.64 -13.92 2.18
N LEU A 145 2.16 -14.98 1.54
CA LEU A 145 2.54 -16.35 1.84
C LEU A 145 3.91 -16.72 1.27
N THR A 146 4.15 -16.38 0.00
CA THR A 146 5.34 -16.80 -0.75
C THR A 146 6.44 -15.75 -0.78
N GLN A 147 6.11 -14.48 -0.50
CA GLN A 147 6.97 -13.31 -0.74
C GLN A 147 7.35 -13.08 -2.21
N GLU A 148 6.77 -13.85 -3.13
CA GLU A 148 7.03 -13.80 -4.57
C GLU A 148 5.76 -13.47 -5.36
N MET A 149 5.92 -12.93 -6.57
CA MET A 149 4.80 -12.69 -7.47
C MET A 149 4.46 -13.98 -8.23
N PRO A 150 3.18 -14.35 -8.38
CA PRO A 150 2.81 -15.58 -9.08
C PRO A 150 3.22 -15.51 -10.55
N THR A 151 3.79 -16.60 -11.05
CA THR A 151 4.18 -16.74 -12.45
C THR A 151 2.99 -17.24 -13.25
N TRP A 152 2.27 -16.33 -13.90
CA TRP A 152 1.06 -16.67 -14.70
C TRP A 152 1.31 -17.68 -15.82
N ALA A 153 2.56 -17.82 -16.28
CA ALA A 153 2.95 -18.81 -17.29
C ALA A 153 2.98 -20.26 -16.76
N TYR A 154 3.22 -20.45 -15.45
CA TYR A 154 3.40 -21.76 -14.82
C TYR A 154 2.62 -21.85 -13.50
N PRO A 155 1.27 -21.93 -13.56
CA PRO A 155 0.43 -21.91 -12.37
C PRO A 155 0.67 -23.10 -11.43
N GLU A 156 1.09 -24.26 -11.97
CA GLU A 156 1.41 -25.44 -11.16
C GLU A 156 2.60 -25.19 -10.21
N GLN A 157 3.67 -24.55 -10.71
CA GLN A 157 4.84 -24.20 -9.89
C GLN A 157 4.47 -23.17 -8.81
N SER A 158 3.65 -22.18 -9.16
CA SER A 158 3.15 -21.20 -8.17
C SER A 158 2.33 -21.89 -7.08
N LEU A 159 1.52 -22.90 -7.44
CA LEU A 159 0.72 -23.66 -6.48
C LEU A 159 1.59 -24.52 -5.56
N GLU A 160 2.61 -25.21 -6.11
CA GLU A 160 3.57 -25.99 -5.31
C GLU A 160 4.33 -25.11 -4.32
N LEU A 161 4.78 -23.92 -4.75
CA LEU A 161 5.43 -22.96 -3.88
C LEU A 161 4.50 -22.50 -2.76
N ALA A 162 3.24 -22.15 -3.08
CA ALA A 162 2.26 -21.76 -2.07
C ALA A 162 1.97 -22.88 -1.06
N GLN A 163 1.88 -24.13 -1.52
CA GLN A 163 1.70 -25.29 -0.63
C GLN A 163 2.90 -25.48 0.30
N ALA A 164 4.13 -25.40 -0.23
CA ALA A 164 5.35 -25.50 0.57
C ALA A 164 5.43 -24.37 1.63
N SER A 165 5.18 -23.12 1.23
CA SER A 165 5.16 -21.96 2.14
C SER A 165 4.07 -22.09 3.21
N ALA A 166 2.88 -22.61 2.87
CA ALA A 166 1.82 -22.87 3.83
C ALA A 166 2.20 -23.92 4.88
N LEU A 167 2.91 -24.99 4.48
CA LEU A 167 3.40 -26.00 5.40
C LEU A 167 4.44 -25.41 6.37
N VAL A 168 5.38 -24.61 5.88
CA VAL A 168 6.37 -23.93 6.72
C VAL A 168 5.70 -22.97 7.71
N LEU A 169 4.74 -22.18 7.25
CA LEU A 169 3.97 -21.28 8.12
C LEU A 169 3.21 -22.06 9.19
N ARG A 170 2.56 -23.16 8.80
CA ARG A 170 1.85 -24.04 9.74
C ARG A 170 2.77 -24.58 10.82
N GLU A 171 3.95 -25.06 10.46
CA GLU A 171 4.94 -25.54 11.43
C GLU A 171 5.38 -24.44 12.39
N LYS A 172 5.72 -23.25 11.87
CA LYS A 172 6.07 -22.07 12.68
C LYS A 172 4.95 -21.68 13.65
N VAL A 173 3.70 -21.69 13.20
CA VAL A 173 2.53 -21.37 14.03
C VAL A 173 2.33 -22.43 15.12
N ILE A 174 2.47 -23.72 14.81
CA ILE A 174 2.35 -24.79 15.81
C ILE A 174 3.44 -24.68 16.87
N THR A 175 4.70 -24.46 16.46
CA THR A 175 5.81 -24.28 17.41
C THR A 175 5.59 -23.05 18.29
N CYS A 176 5.08 -21.96 17.71
CA CYS A 176 4.80 -20.74 18.47
C CYS A 176 3.59 -20.85 19.37
N ALA A 177 2.53 -21.56 18.96
CA ALA A 177 1.34 -21.78 19.78
C ALA A 177 1.68 -22.48 21.10
N ALA A 178 2.69 -23.37 21.11
CA ALA A 178 3.19 -24.00 22.33
C ALA A 178 3.94 -23.03 23.27
N CYS A 179 4.44 -21.91 22.75
CA CYS A 179 5.16 -20.89 23.51
C CYS A 179 4.25 -19.75 24.02
N VAL A 180 3.02 -19.62 23.49
CA VAL A 180 2.07 -18.61 23.96
C VAL A 180 1.57 -19.01 25.35
N ARG A 181 1.97 -18.25 26.37
CA ARG A 181 1.46 -18.41 27.72
C ARG A 181 0.44 -17.32 27.99
N VAL A 182 -0.81 -17.73 28.14
CA VAL A 182 -1.88 -16.86 28.64
C VAL A 182 -1.76 -16.85 30.15
N HIS A 183 -1.69 -15.66 30.75
CA HIS A 183 -1.59 -15.55 32.19
C HIS A 183 -2.90 -16.01 32.84
N ASP A 184 -2.86 -16.81 33.91
CA ASP A 184 -4.07 -17.41 34.51
C ASP A 184 -5.12 -16.38 34.97
N ASN A 185 -4.67 -15.14 35.24
CA ASN A 185 -5.51 -14.03 35.68
C ASN A 185 -5.68 -12.94 34.61
N VAL A 186 -6.03 -13.30 33.37
CA VAL A 186 -6.27 -12.33 32.28
C VAL A 186 -7.28 -11.25 32.68
N VAL A 187 -8.31 -11.61 33.45
CA VAL A 187 -9.35 -10.68 33.88
C VAL A 187 -8.79 -9.60 34.81
N ASP A 188 -7.93 -9.98 35.76
CA ASP A 188 -7.33 -9.02 36.70
C ASP A 188 -6.35 -8.09 35.99
N VAL A 189 -5.53 -8.62 35.08
CA VAL A 189 -4.57 -7.83 34.29
C VAL A 189 -5.29 -6.87 33.35
N THR A 190 -6.35 -7.31 32.69
CA THR A 190 -7.14 -6.43 31.80
C THR A 190 -7.89 -5.35 32.58
N GLN A 191 -8.44 -5.66 33.74
CA GLN A 191 -9.02 -4.65 34.63
C GLN A 191 -7.97 -3.65 35.11
N GLN A 192 -6.77 -4.11 35.48
CA GLN A 192 -5.68 -3.24 35.91
C GLN A 192 -5.26 -2.29 34.78
N ILE A 193 -5.06 -2.80 33.55
CA ILE A 193 -4.76 -1.97 32.37
C ILE A 193 -5.85 -0.93 32.13
N LEU A 194 -7.13 -1.35 32.16
CA LEU A 194 -8.26 -0.43 31.93
C LEU A 194 -8.29 0.68 32.98
N SER A 195 -8.03 0.33 34.25
CA SER A 195 -8.00 1.29 35.36
C SER A 195 -6.84 2.28 35.23
N THR A 196 -5.66 1.84 34.79
CA THR A 196 -4.49 2.72 34.57
C THR A 196 -4.71 3.67 33.41
N ILE A 197 -5.33 3.20 32.31
CA ILE A 197 -5.70 4.05 31.16
C ILE A 197 -6.74 5.10 31.59
N MET A 198 -7.77 4.70 32.35
CA MET A 198 -8.78 5.62 32.87
C MET A 198 -8.20 6.63 33.85
N ALA A 199 -7.16 6.27 34.61
CA ALA A 199 -6.45 7.16 35.51
C ALA A 199 -5.50 8.14 34.80
N ALA A 200 -5.30 7.99 33.48
CA ALA A 200 -4.36 8.77 32.65
C ALA A 200 -2.92 8.82 33.21
N ASP A 201 -2.50 7.76 33.92
CA ASP A 201 -1.16 7.65 34.49
C ASP A 201 -0.17 7.13 33.43
N HIS A 202 0.56 8.07 32.80
CA HIS A 202 1.52 7.76 31.74
C HIS A 202 2.76 7.01 32.23
N ASP A 203 3.15 7.17 33.50
CA ASP A 203 4.31 6.46 34.04
C ASP A 203 3.96 4.98 34.32
N GLY A 204 2.73 4.72 34.77
CA GLY A 204 2.20 3.38 35.01
C GLY A 204 2.13 2.49 33.75
N LEU A 205 1.93 3.09 32.57
CA LEU A 205 1.79 2.38 31.30
C LEU A 205 3.02 1.55 30.91
N THR A 206 4.22 2.01 31.29
CA THR A 206 5.49 1.33 30.97
C THR A 206 5.76 0.10 31.83
N THR A 207 5.08 -0.02 32.98
CA THR A 207 5.26 -1.13 33.94
C THR A 207 4.21 -2.23 33.79
N LEU A 208 3.19 -2.01 32.95
CA LEU A 208 2.15 -2.98 32.68
C LEU A 208 2.73 -4.18 31.93
N LYS A 209 2.69 -5.35 32.57
CA LYS A 209 2.98 -6.61 31.87
C LYS A 209 1.84 -6.90 30.90
N PRO A 210 2.14 -7.24 29.64
CA PRO A 210 1.10 -7.61 28.69
C PRO A 210 0.36 -8.87 29.18
N PRO A 211 -0.95 -8.99 28.95
CA PRO A 211 -1.74 -10.15 29.36
C PRO A 211 -1.33 -11.45 28.66
N ILE A 212 -0.57 -11.32 27.57
CA ILE A 212 -0.04 -12.42 26.77
C ILE A 212 1.46 -12.19 26.66
N GLU A 213 2.26 -13.09 27.23
CA GLU A 213 3.70 -13.13 27.00
C GLU A 213 3.97 -14.01 25.77
N MET A 214 4.59 -13.42 24.75
CA MET A 214 5.06 -14.11 23.55
C MET A 214 6.56 -13.95 23.44
N ASP A 215 7.27 -15.03 23.11
CA ASP A 215 8.68 -14.94 22.75
C ASP A 215 8.85 -14.02 21.53
N ALA A 216 9.94 -13.25 21.49
CA ALA A 216 10.23 -12.31 20.40
C ALA A 216 10.24 -13.02 19.03
N ASN A 217 10.69 -14.28 19.02
CA ASN A 217 10.75 -15.14 17.83
C ASN A 217 9.36 -15.52 17.26
N CYS A 218 8.30 -15.36 18.06
CA CYS A 218 6.93 -15.71 17.67
C CYS A 218 6.08 -14.53 17.21
N THR A 219 6.62 -13.32 17.27
CA THR A 219 5.92 -12.11 16.82
C THR A 219 5.65 -12.13 15.32
N GLU A 220 6.61 -12.55 14.50
CA GLU A 220 6.46 -12.60 13.04
C GLU A 220 5.38 -13.61 12.59
N PRO A 221 5.40 -14.89 13.01
CA PRO A 221 4.33 -15.84 12.66
C PRO A 221 2.96 -15.41 13.15
N ALA A 222 2.88 -14.80 14.34
CA ALA A 222 1.61 -14.29 14.88
C ALA A 222 1.06 -13.15 14.03
N LEU A 223 1.91 -12.21 13.61
CA LEU A 223 1.53 -11.11 12.71
C LEU A 223 1.10 -11.63 11.34
N GLN A 224 1.80 -12.63 10.79
CA GLN A 224 1.41 -13.29 9.54
C GLN A 224 0.03 -13.95 9.68
N LEU A 225 -0.23 -14.67 10.76
CA LEU A 225 -1.52 -15.30 11.02
C LEU A 225 -2.65 -14.26 11.15
N ALA A 226 -2.40 -13.17 11.87
CA ALA A 226 -3.35 -12.05 11.97
C ALA A 226 -3.62 -11.41 10.60
N GLY A 227 -2.57 -11.26 9.77
CA GLY A 227 -2.68 -10.81 8.39
C GLY A 227 -3.56 -11.72 7.53
N PHE A 228 -3.39 -13.03 7.61
CA PHE A 228 -4.27 -13.99 6.93
C PHE A 228 -5.70 -13.97 7.46
N GLY A 229 -5.89 -13.79 8.77
CA GLY A 229 -7.21 -13.60 9.37
C GLY A 229 -7.93 -12.35 8.81
N LEU A 230 -7.22 -11.24 8.70
CA LEU A 230 -7.74 -10.01 8.06
C LEU A 230 -8.08 -10.26 6.59
N LEU A 231 -7.21 -10.93 5.83
CA LEU A 231 -7.47 -11.25 4.42
C LEU A 231 -8.66 -12.19 4.24
N ALA A 232 -8.83 -13.18 5.11
CA ALA A 232 -10.00 -14.06 5.10
C ALA A 232 -11.29 -13.28 5.38
N LEU A 233 -11.25 -12.31 6.31
CA LEU A 233 -12.39 -11.42 6.57
C LEU A 233 -12.70 -10.54 5.36
N LEU A 234 -11.68 -9.93 4.74
CA LEU A 234 -11.85 -9.15 3.51
C LEU A 234 -12.41 -10.03 2.38
N LEU A 235 -11.98 -11.30 2.28
CA LEU A 235 -12.50 -12.25 1.30
C LEU A 235 -14.00 -12.53 1.49
N ILE A 236 -14.44 -12.75 2.73
CA ILE A 236 -15.85 -12.97 3.06
C ILE A 236 -16.69 -11.73 2.71
N TYR A 237 -16.16 -10.54 2.96
CA TYR A 237 -16.83 -9.26 2.73
C TYR A 237 -16.36 -8.54 1.45
N PHE A 238 -15.88 -9.26 0.43
CA PHE A 238 -15.27 -8.68 -0.77
C PHE A 238 -16.20 -7.73 -1.56
N TYR A 239 -17.51 -7.92 -1.40
CA TYR A 239 -18.56 -7.13 -2.05
C TYR A 239 -18.82 -5.76 -1.38
N SER A 240 -18.26 -5.52 -0.19
CA SER A 240 -18.47 -4.28 0.57
C SER A 240 -17.59 -3.14 0.05
N ARG A 241 -18.09 -1.89 0.15
CA ARG A 241 -17.30 -0.69 -0.19
C ARG A 241 -16.09 -0.54 0.75
N ALA A 242 -16.27 -0.86 2.03
CA ALA A 242 -15.21 -0.82 3.04
C ALA A 242 -14.03 -1.75 2.71
N THR A 243 -14.30 -2.97 2.23
CA THR A 243 -13.24 -3.90 1.81
C THR A 243 -12.39 -3.33 0.68
N ARG A 244 -13.00 -2.64 -0.28
CA ARG A 244 -12.25 -2.04 -1.41
C ARG A 244 -11.32 -0.93 -0.93
N PHE A 245 -11.79 -0.08 -0.02
CA PHE A 245 -10.94 0.95 0.59
C PHE A 245 -9.82 0.34 1.44
N ALA A 246 -10.13 -0.65 2.27
CA ALA A 246 -9.14 -1.35 3.08
C ALA A 246 -8.07 -2.02 2.20
N LEU A 247 -8.48 -2.67 1.11
CA LEU A 247 -7.57 -3.28 0.15
C LEU A 247 -6.71 -2.22 -0.57
N GLY A 248 -7.29 -1.10 -0.98
CA GLY A 248 -6.55 0.02 -1.55
C GLY A 248 -5.49 0.58 -0.60
N LEU A 249 -5.82 0.73 0.68
CA LEU A 249 -4.87 1.14 1.72
C LEU A 249 -3.77 0.09 1.94
N LEU A 250 -4.11 -1.20 1.96
CA LEU A 250 -3.12 -2.28 2.07
C LEU A 250 -2.16 -2.32 0.87
N LEU A 251 -2.68 -2.12 -0.35
CA LEU A 251 -1.87 -2.02 -1.56
C LEU A 251 -0.94 -0.80 -1.52
N LEU A 252 -1.47 0.36 -1.14
CA LEU A 252 -0.67 1.57 -0.98
C LEU A 252 0.43 1.36 0.08
N ALA A 253 0.08 0.82 1.24
CA ALA A 253 1.03 0.51 2.31
C ALA A 253 2.11 -0.48 1.83
N ARG A 254 1.74 -1.48 1.04
CA ARG A 254 2.70 -2.44 0.46
C ARG A 254 3.61 -1.76 -0.55
N VAL A 255 3.08 -0.95 -1.47
CA VAL A 255 3.88 -0.23 -2.46
C VAL A 255 4.85 0.71 -1.76
N VAL A 256 4.37 1.47 -0.78
CA VAL A 256 5.17 2.36 0.06
C VAL A 256 6.28 1.57 0.76
N THR A 257 5.96 0.49 1.46
CA THR A 257 6.94 -0.29 2.23
C THR A 257 7.94 -1.06 1.37
N THR A 258 7.56 -1.49 0.15
CA THR A 258 8.46 -2.22 -0.77
C THR A 258 9.24 -1.31 -1.71
N SER A 259 8.83 -0.06 -1.87
CA SER A 259 9.54 0.88 -2.73
C SER A 259 10.94 1.14 -2.18
N GLN A 260 11.95 0.96 -3.04
CA GLN A 260 13.33 1.31 -2.71
C GLN A 260 13.45 2.76 -2.28
N TRP A 261 12.67 3.66 -2.88
CA TRP A 261 12.62 5.06 -2.50
C TRP A 261 12.26 5.28 -1.02
N PHE A 262 11.29 4.54 -0.47
CA PHE A 262 10.99 4.62 0.96
C PHE A 262 12.07 3.98 1.82
N HIS A 263 12.69 2.89 1.35
CA HIS A 263 13.85 2.33 2.03
C HIS A 263 15.01 3.33 2.06
N ASP A 264 15.25 4.06 0.98
CA ASP A 264 16.31 5.07 0.87
C ASP A 264 16.03 6.31 1.72
N ILE A 265 14.75 6.69 1.91
CA ILE A 265 14.36 7.78 2.82
C ILE A 265 14.40 7.35 4.28
N ARG A 266 14.00 6.10 4.58
CA ARG A 266 13.86 5.61 5.95
C ARG A 266 15.18 5.07 6.51
N SER A 267 16.04 4.53 5.66
CA SER A 267 17.40 4.16 6.05
C SER A 267 18.31 5.37 5.84
N LEU A 268 18.67 6.01 6.95
CA LEU A 268 19.78 6.94 7.11
C LEU A 268 21.08 6.21 6.73
N GLN A 269 21.26 5.95 5.43
CA GLN A 269 22.35 5.16 4.94
C GLN A 269 23.62 6.03 4.95
N PRO A 270 24.71 5.56 5.57
CA PRO A 270 25.94 6.33 5.61
C PRO A 270 26.40 6.63 4.19
N GLN A 271 26.68 7.90 3.90
CA GLN A 271 27.14 8.35 2.60
C GLN A 271 28.35 9.24 2.74
N ILE A 272 29.48 8.86 2.14
CA ILE A 272 30.66 9.74 2.04
C ILE A 272 30.52 10.57 0.76
N THR A 273 30.42 11.89 0.89
CA THR A 273 30.27 12.84 -0.23
C THR A 273 31.59 13.46 -0.66
N GLY A 274 32.59 13.52 0.23
CA GLY A 274 33.90 14.06 -0.09
C GLY A 274 34.94 13.77 0.99
N ILE A 275 36.20 13.97 0.63
CA ILE A 275 37.36 13.85 1.52
C ILE A 275 38.30 15.04 1.36
N ASP A 276 39.01 15.37 2.43
CA ASP A 276 39.97 16.46 2.48
C ASP A 276 41.16 16.05 3.37
N PRO A 277 42.40 15.98 2.86
CA PRO A 277 42.83 16.35 1.51
C PRO A 277 42.45 15.32 0.43
N SER A 278 42.45 15.75 -0.84
CA SER A 278 42.16 14.88 -2.01
C SER A 278 43.35 14.01 -2.45
N PHE A 279 44.51 14.18 -1.82
CA PHE A 279 45.71 13.41 -2.08
C PHE A 279 46.46 13.13 -0.77
N ALA A 280 47.26 12.07 -0.76
CA ALA A 280 48.13 11.69 0.34
C ALA A 280 49.52 11.33 -0.20
N LEU A 281 50.53 11.40 0.67
CA LEU A 281 51.88 10.96 0.37
C LEU A 281 52.07 9.50 0.84
N VAL A 282 52.90 8.75 0.11
CA VAL A 282 53.29 7.39 0.50
C VAL A 282 54.10 7.43 1.79
N ASP A 283 53.84 6.47 2.68
CA ASP A 283 54.48 6.27 3.98
C ASP A 283 54.37 7.46 4.95
N GLU A 284 53.45 8.39 4.70
CA GLU A 284 53.14 9.50 5.59
C GLU A 284 51.80 9.27 6.29
N GLU A 285 51.77 9.51 7.60
CA GLU A 285 50.56 9.47 8.40
C GLU A 285 49.71 10.70 8.08
N ILE A 286 48.49 10.49 7.58
CA ILE A 286 47.61 11.56 7.14
C ILE A 286 46.27 11.50 7.87
N VAL A 287 45.80 12.68 8.28
CA VAL A 287 44.45 12.88 8.81
C VAL A 287 43.55 13.27 7.64
N ILE A 288 42.62 12.38 7.30
CA ILE A 288 41.65 12.60 6.23
C ILE A 288 40.32 13.00 6.86
N SER A 289 39.91 14.24 6.66
CA SER A 289 38.55 14.68 6.94
C SER A 289 37.59 14.04 5.95
N MET A 290 36.55 13.40 6.46
CA MET A 290 35.48 12.84 5.65
C MET A 290 34.22 13.66 5.82
N ARG A 291 33.66 14.10 4.70
CA ARG A 291 32.36 14.76 4.64
C ARG A 291 31.33 13.74 4.19
N GLY A 292 30.20 13.69 4.89
CA GLY A 292 29.17 12.72 4.61
C GLY A 292 27.93 12.90 5.46
N VAL A 293 26.95 12.05 5.21
CA VAL A 293 25.68 11.95 5.94
C VAL A 293 25.70 10.65 6.73
N ASP A 294 25.22 10.68 7.97
CA ASP A 294 25.06 9.51 8.87
C ASP A 294 26.33 8.70 9.12
N LEU A 295 27.49 9.38 9.13
CA LEU A 295 28.75 8.79 9.56
C LEU A 295 28.81 8.83 11.09
N ALA A 296 28.63 7.68 11.74
CA ALA A 296 28.71 7.54 13.19
C ALA A 296 30.15 7.31 13.65
N ASN A 297 30.53 7.98 14.75
CA ASN A 297 31.80 7.77 15.45
C ASN A 297 31.97 6.31 15.87
N GLY A 298 33.18 5.78 15.74
CA GLY A 298 33.48 4.37 15.99
C GLY A 298 33.23 3.45 14.79
N GLY A 299 32.72 3.99 13.67
CA GLY A 299 32.71 3.27 12.39
C GLY A 299 34.12 2.95 11.89
N THR A 300 34.23 2.02 10.95
CA THR A 300 35.50 1.64 10.32
C THR A 300 35.49 2.05 8.85
N VAL A 301 36.57 2.70 8.42
CA VAL A 301 36.79 3.11 7.03
C VAL A 301 37.93 2.29 6.49
N ALA A 302 37.68 1.57 5.42
CA ALA A 302 38.69 0.84 4.67
C ALA A 302 38.87 1.47 3.30
N TRP A 303 40.05 1.27 2.71
CA TRP A 303 40.40 1.80 1.41
C TRP A 303 40.60 0.64 0.44
N ILE A 304 40.04 0.76 -0.76
CA ILE A 304 40.22 -0.21 -1.83
C ILE A 304 40.80 0.46 -3.07
N PRO A 305 41.66 -0.23 -3.86
CA PRO A 305 42.14 0.31 -5.11
C PRO A 305 41.01 0.64 -6.08
N TYR A 306 41.10 1.77 -6.78
CA TYR A 306 40.06 2.27 -7.68
C TYR A 306 39.81 1.35 -8.88
N TRP A 307 40.83 0.60 -9.30
CA TRP A 307 40.73 -0.34 -10.42
C TRP A 307 40.00 -1.64 -10.06
N CYS A 308 39.64 -1.86 -8.79
CA CYS A 308 38.81 -2.99 -8.39
C CYS A 308 37.39 -2.86 -8.94
N SER A 309 36.85 -3.96 -9.48
CA SER A 309 35.53 -3.95 -10.12
C SER A 309 34.40 -3.70 -9.13
N SER A 310 33.31 -3.05 -9.58
CA SER A 310 32.12 -2.83 -8.75
C SER A 310 31.46 -4.11 -8.25
N SER A 311 31.58 -5.20 -9.01
CA SER A 311 31.17 -6.53 -8.58
C SER A 311 31.99 -7.08 -7.41
N THR A 312 33.25 -6.68 -7.26
CA THR A 312 34.16 -7.20 -6.21
C THR A 312 33.83 -6.58 -4.85
N PHE A 313 33.43 -5.31 -4.81
CA PHE A 313 33.06 -4.63 -3.56
C PHE A 313 31.55 -4.60 -3.26
N ALA A 314 30.71 -5.05 -4.20
CA ALA A 314 29.28 -5.28 -3.97
C ALA A 314 28.96 -6.66 -3.36
N SER A 315 29.93 -7.58 -3.33
CA SER A 315 29.73 -8.92 -2.78
C SER A 315 30.47 -9.10 -1.43
N PRO A 316 29.77 -9.52 -0.36
CA PRO A 316 30.32 -9.60 0.99
C PRO A 316 31.40 -10.67 1.16
N THR A 317 31.45 -11.66 0.27
CA THR A 317 32.41 -12.76 0.28
C THR A 317 33.53 -12.61 -0.77
N ALA A 318 33.46 -11.59 -1.62
CA ALA A 318 34.33 -11.47 -2.79
C ALA A 318 35.61 -10.63 -2.59
N PHE A 319 35.88 -10.16 -1.37
CA PHE A 319 37.15 -9.49 -1.06
C PHE A 319 38.28 -10.53 -0.98
N GLY A 320 38.79 -10.97 -2.13
CA GLY A 320 39.93 -11.85 -2.27
C GLY A 320 41.04 -11.23 -3.11
N GLY A 321 42.30 -11.54 -2.76
CA GLY A 321 43.48 -11.11 -3.52
C GLY A 321 43.79 -9.61 -3.41
N ASP A 322 44.23 -9.01 -4.52
CA ASP A 322 44.71 -7.63 -4.60
C ASP A 322 43.62 -6.56 -4.37
N CYS A 323 42.34 -6.96 -4.36
CA CYS A 323 41.18 -6.12 -4.05
C CYS A 323 40.68 -6.27 -2.60
N ALA A 324 41.46 -6.89 -1.73
CA ALA A 324 41.16 -6.91 -0.30
C ALA A 324 41.06 -5.49 0.26
N LYS A 325 40.24 -5.31 1.31
CA LYS A 325 40.16 -4.05 2.06
C LYS A 325 41.52 -3.77 2.70
N GLN A 326 42.15 -2.68 2.29
CA GLN A 326 43.44 -2.26 2.82
C GLN A 326 43.28 -1.02 3.71
N TYR A 327 44.29 -0.76 4.55
CA TYR A 327 44.41 0.48 5.33
C TYR A 327 43.17 0.83 6.18
N SER A 328 42.55 -0.18 6.81
CA SER A 328 41.35 0.04 7.64
C SER A 328 41.66 0.82 8.91
N SER A 329 40.87 1.86 9.17
CA SER A 329 41.06 2.79 10.28
C SER A 329 39.71 3.21 10.88
N THR A 330 39.73 3.61 12.15
CA THR A 330 38.52 4.03 12.86
C THR A 330 38.15 5.47 12.50
N PHE A 331 36.86 5.68 12.24
CA PHE A 331 36.29 7.01 12.02
C PHE A 331 35.96 7.65 13.36
N THR A 332 36.59 8.79 13.64
CA THR A 332 36.39 9.54 14.88
C THR A 332 36.31 11.03 14.58
N HIS A 333 35.27 11.70 15.07
CA HIS A 333 35.09 13.15 14.97
C HIS A 333 35.20 13.71 13.54
N GLY A 334 34.65 13.01 12.55
CA GLY A 334 34.71 13.49 11.15
C GLY A 334 36.04 13.22 10.45
N VAL A 335 37.00 12.55 11.10
CA VAL A 335 38.31 12.27 10.54
C VAL A 335 38.67 10.78 10.61
N VAL A 336 39.58 10.39 9.73
CA VAL A 336 40.18 9.07 9.65
C VAL A 336 41.69 9.24 9.58
N LEU A 337 42.41 8.54 10.44
CA LEU A 337 43.87 8.56 10.45
C LEU A 337 44.39 7.27 9.81
N THR A 338 45.20 7.41 8.77
CA THR A 338 45.67 6.27 7.98
C THR A 338 47.03 6.54 7.35
N THR A 339 47.71 5.49 6.92
CA THR A 339 49.05 5.51 6.30
C THR A 339 49.02 4.61 5.09
N PHE A 340 49.40 5.12 3.91
CA PHE A 340 49.38 4.35 2.65
C PHE A 340 50.79 3.93 2.26
N THR A 341 50.98 2.63 1.99
CA THR A 341 52.29 2.07 1.65
C THR A 341 52.52 1.91 0.14
N THR A 342 51.50 2.14 -0.68
CA THR A 342 51.59 1.95 -2.13
C THR A 342 50.98 3.14 -2.90
N VAL A 343 51.59 3.48 -4.04
CA VAL A 343 51.17 4.58 -4.91
C VAL A 343 49.97 4.12 -5.75
N GLU A 344 48.77 4.51 -5.35
CA GLU A 344 47.55 4.12 -6.06
C GLU A 344 46.42 5.14 -5.85
N THR A 345 45.34 5.03 -6.63
CA THR A 345 44.09 5.74 -6.34
C THR A 345 43.16 4.85 -5.53
N TYR A 346 42.70 5.33 -4.37
CA TYR A 346 41.83 4.57 -3.47
C TYR A 346 40.41 5.13 -3.43
N ILE A 347 39.45 4.25 -3.15
CA ILE A 347 38.05 4.53 -2.88
C ILE A 347 37.77 4.22 -1.39
N PRO A 348 37.09 5.10 -0.65
CA PRO A 348 36.71 4.82 0.73
C PRO A 348 35.50 3.87 0.78
N CYS A 349 35.57 2.92 1.71
CA CYS A 349 34.48 2.03 2.09
C CYS A 349 34.19 2.18 3.58
N TYR A 350 32.95 2.50 3.94
CA TYR A 350 32.54 2.70 5.32
C TYR A 350 31.76 1.50 5.86
N LYS A 351 32.03 1.15 7.11
CA LYS A 351 31.22 0.25 7.92
C LYS A 351 30.82 0.99 9.20
N PRO A 352 29.54 1.06 9.56
CA PRO A 352 29.11 1.66 10.82
C PRO A 352 29.69 0.91 12.03
N PRO A 353 29.78 1.55 13.22
CA PRO A 353 30.27 0.90 14.42
C PRO A 353 29.52 -0.43 14.66
N ASN A 354 30.26 -1.46 15.08
CA ASN A 354 29.69 -2.80 15.26
C ASN A 354 28.53 -2.74 16.27
N ASP A 355 27.30 -2.84 15.79
CA ASP A 355 26.16 -3.22 16.59
C ASP A 355 26.18 -4.76 16.72
N PRO A 356 26.21 -5.33 17.94
CA PRO A 356 26.27 -6.79 18.14
C PRO A 356 25.10 -7.56 17.51
N THR A 357 24.04 -6.86 17.12
CA THR A 357 22.82 -7.46 16.55
C THR A 357 22.81 -7.53 15.02
N THR A 358 23.69 -6.78 14.34
CA THR A 358 23.64 -6.62 12.88
C THR A 358 25.03 -6.58 12.27
N ALA A 359 25.33 -7.56 11.40
CA ALA A 359 26.53 -7.57 10.59
C ALA A 359 26.40 -6.54 9.46
N TYR A 360 26.50 -5.25 9.77
CA TYR A 360 26.51 -4.22 8.72
C TYR A 360 27.70 -4.43 7.77
N GLU A 361 27.39 -4.49 6.49
CA GLU A 361 28.37 -4.68 5.42
C GLU A 361 29.09 -3.36 5.11
N TYR A 362 30.32 -3.48 4.58
CA TYR A 362 31.05 -2.31 4.10
C TYR A 362 30.40 -1.78 2.84
N ARG A 363 30.21 -0.46 2.77
CA ARG A 363 29.72 0.20 1.58
C ARG A 363 30.77 1.13 1.00
N CYS A 364 31.04 0.99 -0.29
CA CYS A 364 32.11 1.73 -0.99
C CYS A 364 31.55 2.88 -1.84
N PHE A 365 32.27 4.00 -1.88
CA PHE A 365 31.83 5.25 -2.52
C PHE A 365 32.71 5.64 -3.70
N ALA A 366 32.51 5.02 -4.86
CA ALA A 366 33.36 5.21 -6.05
C ALA A 366 33.41 6.67 -6.60
N GLY A 367 32.45 7.51 -6.22
CA GLY A 367 32.43 8.94 -6.52
C GLY A 367 33.51 9.74 -5.77
N VAL A 368 34.05 9.19 -4.68
CA VAL A 368 35.06 9.82 -3.83
C VAL A 368 36.39 9.09 -4.03
N ARG A 369 37.46 9.84 -4.28
CA ARG A 369 38.77 9.27 -4.64
C ARG A 369 39.89 9.97 -3.90
N LEU A 370 40.80 9.18 -3.33
CA LEU A 370 42.05 9.65 -2.76
C LEU A 370 43.20 9.24 -3.66
N ARG A 371 44.06 10.19 -4.06
CA ARG A 371 45.26 9.88 -4.84
C ARG A 371 46.47 9.81 -3.95
N VAL A 372 47.11 8.66 -3.84
CA VAL A 372 48.38 8.51 -3.13
C VAL A 372 49.52 8.76 -4.13
N LYS A 373 50.50 9.57 -3.74
CA LYS A 373 51.64 9.97 -4.58
C LYS A 373 52.94 9.87 -3.81
N GLU A 374 54.05 9.71 -4.53
CA GLU A 374 55.37 9.91 -3.94
C GLU A 374 55.70 11.41 -3.88
N ALA A 375 56.51 11.81 -2.90
CA ALA A 375 56.94 13.20 -2.73
C ALA A 375 57.62 13.78 -3.99
N ASN A 376 58.42 12.95 -4.67
CA ASN A 376 59.16 13.31 -5.88
C ASN A 376 58.25 13.64 -7.08
N HIS A 377 57.00 13.17 -7.06
CA HIS A 377 56.02 13.37 -8.13
C HIS A 377 55.13 14.59 -7.92
N ILE A 378 55.34 15.39 -6.86
CA ILE A 378 54.61 16.64 -6.63
C ILE A 378 55.46 17.82 -7.11
N PRO A 379 55.05 18.50 -8.20
CA PRO A 379 55.76 19.67 -8.69
C PRO A 379 55.84 20.74 -7.60
N GLY A 380 57.05 21.16 -7.25
CA GLY A 380 57.30 22.21 -6.25
C GLY A 380 57.43 21.76 -4.80
N LEU A 381 57.25 20.47 -4.49
CA LEU A 381 57.45 19.96 -3.11
C LEU A 381 58.92 19.56 -2.84
N VAL A 382 59.69 19.25 -3.89
CA VAL A 382 61.11 18.90 -3.78
C VAL A 382 61.95 19.92 -4.56
N SER A 383 62.50 20.90 -3.84
CA SER A 383 63.77 21.53 -4.19
C SER A 383 64.69 21.37 -2.98
N SER A 384 65.85 20.76 -3.20
CA SER A 384 66.93 20.51 -2.24
C SER A 384 66.80 19.27 -1.33
N ARG A 385 67.42 18.16 -1.74
CA ARG A 385 68.79 17.82 -1.28
C ARG A 385 69.48 16.87 -2.25
#